data_AF-A0A0P0EA66-F1
#
_entry.id   AF-A0A0P0EA66-F1
#
_cell.length_a   1.000
_cell.length_b   1.000
_cell.length_c   1.000
_cell.angle_alpha   90.00
_cell.angle_beta   90.00
_cell.angle_gamma   90.00
#
_symmetry.space_group_name_H-M   'P 1'
#
loop_
_entity.id
_entity.type
_entity.pdbx_description
1 polymer ?
#
loop_
_entity_poly.entity_id
_entity_poly.type
_entity_poly.pdbx_seq_one_letter_code
_entity_poly.pdbx_strand_id
1 'polypeptide(L)'
;MADVHVNQNAYLIAARIAGRSADMDRGATRVMMNAKQVAARYIDTSAYVNNFDVVTVPGQFGTGRSVDDRLVVNNDPGAAAQEFGYIRRFKNSRRVQYVPGRHILRTAIWMSST
;
A
#
# COMPACT_ATOMS: atom_id res chain seq x y z
N MET A 1 48.21 4.87 -8.62
CA MET A 1 46.82 5.36 -8.71
C MET A 1 45.96 4.39 -7.93
N ALA A 2 45.19 4.86 -6.95
CA ALA A 2 44.31 3.98 -6.18
C ALA A 2 43.10 3.61 -7.03
N ASP A 3 42.91 2.32 -7.26
CA ASP A 3 41.83 1.80 -8.11
C ASP A 3 40.53 1.78 -7.29
N VAL A 4 39.62 2.72 -7.57
CA VAL A 4 38.37 2.88 -6.82
C VAL A 4 37.39 1.81 -7.28
N HIS A 5 37.33 0.71 -6.52
CA HIS A 5 36.34 -0.35 -6.74
C HIS A 5 35.07 -0.01 -5.97
N VAL A 6 34.04 0.47 -6.69
CA VAL A 6 32.69 0.61 -6.13
C VAL A 6 32.08 -0.79 -6.04
N ASN A 7 31.76 -1.24 -4.82
CA ASN A 7 31.08 -2.51 -4.61
C ASN A 7 29.71 -2.46 -5.30
N GLN A 8 29.53 -3.23 -6.36
CA GLN A 8 28.29 -3.29 -7.11
C GLN A 8 27.11 -3.75 -6.25
N ASN A 9 27.32 -4.41 -5.11
CA ASN A 9 26.26 -4.84 -4.20
C ASN A 9 25.95 -3.83 -3.08
N ALA A 10 26.55 -2.64 -3.09
CA ALA A 10 26.32 -1.63 -2.05
C ALA A 10 24.84 -1.25 -1.91
N TYR A 11 24.10 -1.20 -3.03
CA TYR A 11 22.66 -0.92 -3.01
C TYR A 11 21.85 -2.03 -2.31
N LEU A 12 22.23 -3.31 -2.49
CA LEU A 12 21.57 -4.44 -1.81
C LEU A 12 21.84 -4.44 -0.31
N ILE A 13 23.06 -4.06 0.10
CA ILE A 13 23.43 -3.96 1.51
C ILE A 13 22.66 -2.80 2.16
N ALA A 14 22.57 -1.65 1.50
CA ALA A 14 21.78 -0.53 1.97
C ALA A 14 20.28 -0.88 2.10
N ALA A 15 19.71 -1.56 1.09
CA ALA A 15 18.31 -2.00 1.12
C ALA A 15 18.04 -3.02 2.25
N ARG A 16 18.98 -3.94 2.52
CA ARG A 16 18.91 -4.89 3.65
C ARG A 16 18.84 -4.20 5.00
N ILE A 17 19.68 -3.19 5.20
CA ILE A 17 19.73 -2.42 6.45
C ILE A 17 18.43 -1.62 6.61
N ALA A 18 17.97 -0.99 5.53
CA ALA A 18 16.72 -0.24 5.53
C ALA A 18 15.50 -1.13 5.82
N GLY A 19 15.43 -2.32 5.22
CA GLY A 19 14.31 -3.27 5.33
C GLY A 19 13.94 -3.71 6.74
N ARG A 20 14.86 -3.58 7.70
CA ARG A 20 14.65 -3.90 9.12
C ARG A 20 14.64 -2.68 10.04
N SER A 21 14.54 -1.49 9.47
CA SER A 21 14.55 -0.23 10.23
C SER A 21 13.18 0.09 10.84
N ALA A 22 13.19 0.60 12.07
CA ALA A 22 12.01 1.17 12.71
C ALA A 22 11.42 2.35 11.91
N ASP A 23 12.21 2.99 11.04
CA ASP A 23 11.71 4.05 10.17
C ASP A 23 10.79 3.54 9.06
N MET A 24 10.98 2.29 8.60
CA MET A 24 10.04 1.67 7.66
C MET A 24 8.70 1.37 8.34
N ASP A 25 8.72 0.93 9.60
CA ASP A 25 7.49 0.73 10.39
C ASP A 25 6.73 2.04 10.59
N ARG A 26 7.45 3.12 10.90
CA ARG A 26 6.86 4.47 11.03
C ARG A 26 6.27 4.96 9.73
N GLY A 27 7.01 4.80 8.62
CA GLY A 27 6.54 5.16 7.28
C GLY A 27 5.27 4.41 6.89
N ALA A 28 5.26 3.09 7.05
CA ALA A 28 4.09 2.26 6.78
C ALA A 28 2.90 2.62 7.69
N THR A 29 3.14 2.88 8.98
CA THR A 29 2.11 3.33 9.91
C THR A 29 1.53 4.68 9.49
N ARG A 30 2.36 5.62 9.02
CA ARG A 30 1.90 6.92 8.49
C ARG A 30 1.02 6.73 7.25
N VAL A 31 1.43 5.88 6.30
CA VAL A 31 0.60 5.55 5.12
C VAL A 31 -0.72 4.92 5.53
N MET A 32 -0.71 3.99 6.49
CA MET A 32 -1.93 3.38 7.03
C MET A 32 -2.86 4.41 7.67
N MET A 33 -2.33 5.34 8.48
CA MET A 33 -3.13 6.40 9.08
C MET A 33 -3.73 7.34 8.03
N ASN A 34 -2.95 7.71 7.01
CA ASN A 34 -3.45 8.49 5.88
C ASN A 34 -4.57 7.75 5.14
N ALA A 35 -4.41 6.44 4.91
CA ALA A 35 -5.44 5.61 4.28
C ALA A 35 -6.73 5.57 5.11
N LYS A 36 -6.62 5.43 6.44
CA LYS A 36 -7.76 5.52 7.36
C LYS A 36 -8.42 6.90 7.30
N GLN A 37 -7.64 7.98 7.25
CA GLN A 37 -8.17 9.34 7.17
C GLN A 37 -8.90 9.61 5.84
N VAL A 38 -8.36 9.13 4.72
CA VAL A 38 -9.01 9.25 3.41
C VAL A 38 -10.27 8.41 3.37
N ALA A 39 -10.23 7.17 3.88
CA ALA A 39 -11.40 6.31 3.97
C ALA A 39 -12.51 6.95 4.80
N ALA A 40 -12.20 7.51 5.98
CA ALA A 40 -13.16 8.14 6.89
C ALA A 40 -13.99 9.29 6.27
N ARG A 41 -13.58 9.84 5.13
CA ARG A 41 -14.35 10.85 4.37
C ARG A 41 -15.57 10.27 3.66
N TYR A 42 -15.69 8.94 3.57
CA TYR A 42 -16.73 8.25 2.82
C TYR A 42 -17.64 7.43 3.75
N ILE A 43 -18.96 7.65 3.61
CA ILE A 43 -20.01 7.08 4.48
C ILE A 43 -20.01 5.54 4.51
N ASP A 44 -19.61 4.88 3.42
CA ASP A 44 -19.64 3.40 3.28
C ASP A 44 -18.25 2.75 3.38
N THR A 45 -17.40 3.22 4.28
CA THR A 45 -16.05 2.66 4.46
C THR A 45 -15.75 2.25 5.89
N SER A 46 -16.71 2.28 6.82
CA SER A 46 -16.45 1.95 8.23
C SER A 46 -15.84 0.56 8.43
N ALA A 47 -16.34 -0.47 7.73
CA ALA A 47 -15.73 -1.81 7.74
C ALA A 47 -14.33 -1.80 7.09
N TYR A 48 -14.19 -1.10 5.97
CA TYR A 48 -12.92 -0.93 5.25
C TYR A 48 -11.85 -0.23 6.12
N VAL A 49 -12.18 0.81 6.88
CA VAL A 49 -11.28 1.55 7.77
C VAL A 49 -10.67 0.65 8.86
N ASN A 50 -11.44 -0.32 9.34
CA ASN A 50 -11.02 -1.20 10.42
C ASN A 50 -10.18 -2.39 9.94
N ASN A 51 -10.13 -2.65 8.63
CA ASN A 51 -9.47 -3.81 8.03
C ASN A 51 -8.09 -3.50 7.44
N PHE A 52 -7.46 -2.39 7.84
CA PHE A 52 -6.08 -2.08 7.45
C PHE A 52 -5.06 -2.75 8.35
N ASP A 53 -4.01 -3.30 7.74
CA ASP A 53 -2.88 -3.91 8.42
C ASP A 53 -1.55 -3.57 7.72
N VAL A 54 -0.44 -3.70 8.44
CA VAL A 54 0.92 -3.55 7.90
C VAL A 54 1.61 -4.90 7.98
N VAL A 55 1.87 -5.49 6.82
CA VAL A 55 2.55 -6.78 6.72
C VAL A 55 3.94 -6.62 6.16
N THR A 56 4.82 -7.57 6.50
CA THR A 56 6.17 -7.62 5.94
C THR A 56 6.16 -8.55 4.75
N VAL A 57 6.69 -8.08 3.62
CA VAL A 57 6.77 -8.88 2.40
C VAL A 57 8.20 -8.91 1.86
N PRO A 58 8.60 -9.99 1.18
CA PRO A 58 9.81 -10.03 0.37
C PRO A 58 9.86 -8.81 -0.56
N GLY A 59 10.91 -8.01 -0.45
CA GLY A 59 11.05 -6.77 -1.20
C GLY A 59 11.40 -6.99 -2.68
N GLN A 60 11.12 -5.99 -3.51
CA GLN A 60 11.28 -6.12 -4.97
C GLN A 60 12.75 -6.13 -5.42
N PHE A 61 13.66 -5.53 -4.63
CA PHE A 61 15.08 -5.46 -4.94
C PHE A 61 15.89 -6.58 -4.27
N GLY A 62 16.78 -7.21 -5.03
CA GLY A 62 17.56 -8.38 -4.60
C GLY A 62 16.85 -9.70 -4.91
N THR A 63 17.16 -10.76 -4.17
CA THR A 63 16.54 -12.09 -4.37
C THR A 63 15.12 -12.20 -3.77
N GLY A 64 14.52 -11.09 -3.34
CA GLY A 64 13.28 -11.05 -2.55
C GLY A 64 13.41 -11.61 -1.14
N ARG A 65 14.21 -12.66 -0.95
CA ARG A 65 14.47 -13.30 0.35
C ARG A 65 15.37 -12.50 1.28
N SER A 66 15.95 -11.41 0.81
CA SER A 66 16.99 -10.70 1.54
C SER A 66 16.70 -9.24 1.81
N VAL A 67 15.68 -8.66 1.20
CA VAL A 67 15.20 -7.31 1.55
C VAL A 67 13.75 -7.49 1.97
N ASP A 68 13.37 -6.85 3.06
CA ASP A 68 12.00 -6.87 3.57
C ASP A 68 11.37 -5.50 3.30
N ASP A 69 10.20 -5.48 2.67
CA ASP A 69 9.39 -4.29 2.48
C ASP A 69 8.19 -4.30 3.44
N ARG A 70 7.68 -3.11 3.79
CA ARG A 70 6.42 -2.98 4.54
C ARG A 70 5.28 -2.68 3.58
N LEU A 71 4.29 -3.56 3.57
CA LEU A 71 3.10 -3.45 2.74
C LEU A 71 1.90 -3.09 3.61
N VAL A 72 1.22 -1.99 3.26
CA VAL A 72 -0.08 -1.65 3.85
C VAL A 72 -1.16 -2.38 3.05
N VAL A 73 -1.89 -3.28 3.71
CA VAL A 73 -2.96 -4.07 3.10
C VAL A 73 -4.31 -3.73 3.69
N ASN A 74 -5.37 -3.99 2.93
CA ASN A 74 -6.73 -3.95 3.42
C ASN A 74 -7.42 -5.28 3.13
N ASN A 75 -7.89 -5.96 4.18
CA ASN A 75 -8.47 -7.30 4.10
C ASN A 75 -10.00 -7.29 3.94
N ASP A 76 -10.61 -6.13 3.74
CA ASP A 76 -12.06 -6.03 3.52
C ASP A 76 -12.45 -6.71 2.19
N PRO A 77 -13.51 -7.54 2.15
CA PRO A 77 -13.96 -8.17 0.90
C PRO A 77 -14.34 -7.17 -0.20
N GLY A 78 -14.75 -5.95 0.18
CA GLY A 78 -15.05 -4.85 -0.72
C GLY A 78 -13.84 -4.02 -1.11
N ALA A 79 -12.63 -4.33 -0.65
CA ALA A 79 -11.45 -3.47 -0.83
C ALA A 79 -11.15 -3.15 -2.29
N ALA A 80 -11.23 -4.14 -3.18
CA ALA A 80 -11.01 -3.93 -4.61
C ALA A 80 -12.07 -3.00 -5.23
N ALA A 81 -13.33 -3.13 -4.80
CA ALA A 81 -14.42 -2.27 -5.26
C ALA A 81 -14.25 -0.82 -4.75
N GLN A 82 -13.75 -0.65 -3.53
CA GLN A 82 -13.42 0.68 -2.99
C GLN A 82 -12.25 1.32 -3.72
N GLU A 83 -11.23 0.56 -4.10
CA GLU A 83 -10.03 1.10 -4.75
C GLU A 83 -10.23 1.36 -6.25
N PHE A 84 -10.83 0.42 -6.97
CA PHE A 84 -10.89 0.44 -8.44
C PHE A 84 -12.31 0.61 -9.01
N GLY A 85 -13.33 0.60 -8.15
CA GLY A 85 -14.72 0.69 -8.55
C GLY A 85 -15.33 -0.66 -8.87
N TYR A 86 -16.61 -0.66 -9.17
CA TYR A 86 -17.38 -1.87 -9.45
C TYR A 86 -18.60 -1.58 -10.31
N ILE A 87 -19.20 -2.64 -10.84
CA ILE A 87 -20.41 -2.55 -11.63
C ILE A 87 -21.61 -2.91 -10.75
N ARG A 88 -22.50 -1.94 -10.52
CA ARG A 88 -23.78 -2.15 -9.84
C ARG A 88 -24.83 -2.63 -10.84
N ARG A 89 -25.38 -3.82 -10.59
CA ARG A 89 -26.52 -4.37 -11.35
C ARG A 89 -27.78 -4.22 -10.52
N PHE A 90 -28.86 -3.74 -11.13
CA PHE A 90 -30.15 -3.61 -10.45
C PHE A 90 -30.94 -4.91 -10.59
N LYS A 91 -31.38 -5.47 -9.45
CA LYS A 91 -32.19 -6.70 -9.44
C LYS A 91 -33.46 -6.47 -10.29
N ASN A 92 -33.80 -7.44 -11.13
CA ASN A 92 -34.95 -7.40 -12.06
C ASN A 92 -34.90 -6.27 -13.11
N SER A 93 -33.72 -5.70 -13.38
CA SER A 93 -33.55 -4.71 -14.44
C SER A 93 -32.32 -5.01 -15.29
N ARG A 94 -32.37 -4.71 -16.59
CA ARG A 94 -31.19 -4.73 -17.47
C ARG A 94 -30.26 -3.53 -17.23
N ARG A 95 -30.60 -2.65 -16.29
CA ARG A 95 -29.79 -1.47 -15.96
C ARG A 95 -28.52 -1.88 -15.22
N VAL A 96 -27.43 -1.33 -15.70
CA VAL A 96 -26.09 -1.51 -15.16
C VAL A 96 -25.48 -0.12 -14.97
N GLN A 97 -24.91 0.13 -13.79
CA GLN A 97 -24.25 1.39 -13.48
C GLN A 97 -22.82 1.10 -13.03
N TYR A 98 -21.84 1.72 -13.68
CA TYR A 98 -20.47 1.72 -13.19
C TYR A 98 -20.34 2.71 -12.03
N VAL A 99 -19.76 2.25 -10.93
CA VAL A 99 -19.43 3.06 -9.77
C VAL A 99 -17.89 3.21 -9.74
N PRO A 100 -17.35 4.42 -9.90
CA PRO A 100 -15.91 4.64 -9.91
C PRO A 100 -15.29 4.34 -8.54
N GLY A 101 -14.02 3.92 -8.56
CA GLY A 101 -13.23 3.70 -7.37
C GLY A 101 -12.90 5.00 -6.65
N ARG A 102 -12.69 4.90 -5.34
CA ARG A 102 -12.31 6.01 -4.45
C ARG A 102 -10.79 6.18 -4.33
N HIS A 103 -10.00 5.23 -4.85
CA HIS A 103 -8.54 5.27 -4.89
C HIS A 103 -7.90 5.64 -3.53
N ILE A 104 -8.38 5.03 -2.45
CA ILE A 104 -8.04 5.40 -1.08
C ILE A 104 -6.57 5.14 -0.80
N LEU A 105 -6.07 3.93 -1.11
CA LEU A 105 -4.68 3.56 -0.87
C LEU A 105 -3.74 4.36 -1.77
N ARG A 106 -4.09 4.52 -3.06
CA ARG A 106 -3.31 5.36 -3.98
C ARG A 106 -3.19 6.79 -3.47
N THR A 107 -4.30 7.39 -3.03
CA THR A 107 -4.30 8.77 -2.49
C THR A 107 -3.47 8.87 -1.21
N ALA A 108 -3.56 7.89 -0.32
CA ALA A 108 -2.79 7.87 0.93
C ALA A 108 -1.27 7.86 0.70
N ILE A 109 -0.79 7.15 -0.32
CA ILE A 109 0.63 7.14 -0.72
C ILE A 109 1.05 8.54 -1.16
N TRP A 110 0.28 9.20 -2.05
CA TRP A 110 0.59 10.56 -2.49
C TRP A 110 0.68 11.57 -1.33
N MET A 111 -0.22 11.46 -0.35
CA MET A 111 -0.21 12.30 0.85
C MET A 111 0.99 12.02 1.78
N SER A 112 1.62 10.85 1.67
CA SER A 112 2.78 10.50 2.49
C SER A 112 4.10 10.97 1.90
N SER A 113 4.12 11.31 0.60
CA SER A 113 5.29 11.78 -0.15
C SER A 113 5.49 13.31 -0.09
N THR A 114 4.59 14.03 0.60
CA THR A 114 4.66 15.49 0.84
C THR A 114 5.05 15.79 2.27
#